data_AF-A0A565CU07-F1
#
_entry.id   AF-A0A565CU07-F1
#
_cell.length_a   1.000
_cell.length_b   1.000
_cell.length_c   1.000
_cell.angle_alpha   90.00
_cell.angle_beta   90.00
_cell.angle_gamma   90.00
#
_symmetry.space_group_name_H-M   'P 1'
#
loop_
_entity.id
_entity.type
_entity.pdbx_description
1 polymer ?
#
loop_
_entity_poly.entity_id
_entity_poly.type
_entity_poly.pdbx_seq_one_letter_code
_entity_poly.pdbx_strand_id
1 'polypeptide(L)'
;MGEVGTRLMGIPREAKVSDALRGNKWVFRRSRNCGVQIISTCLRTLALPNAMAGKDKVLWKQKNDTYGDKFSTKKTWHLIRAKAPIVEWHRLLWFSQAIPRQRFITWLASRNKLSTGARMRQWGITQACPLCGEPDETRDHLFFACPYGTCYARGYLRDEKTRIGI
;
A
#
# COMPACT_ATOMS: atom_id res chain seq x y z
N MET A 1 -20.53 -1.85 -3.74
CA MET A 1 -21.61 -2.09 -2.77
C MET A 1 -21.72 -3.60 -2.60
N GLY A 2 -21.26 -4.15 -1.47
CA GLY A 2 -21.27 -5.60 -1.19
C GLY A 2 -22.69 -6.12 -0.92
N GLU A 3 -22.84 -7.11 -0.03
CA GLU A 3 -24.11 -7.79 0.30
C GLU A 3 -25.28 -6.84 0.67
N VAL A 4 -24.99 -5.63 1.16
CA VAL A 4 -25.99 -4.63 1.55
C VAL A 4 -26.63 -3.92 0.33
N GLY A 5 -25.98 -3.94 -0.83
CA GLY A 5 -26.42 -3.22 -2.02
C GLY A 5 -27.76 -3.70 -2.58
N THR A 6 -28.02 -5.01 -2.50
CA THR A 6 -29.29 -5.62 -2.98
C THR A 6 -30.49 -5.13 -2.16
N ARG A 7 -30.33 -5.02 -0.83
CA ARG A 7 -31.37 -4.50 0.07
C ARG A 7 -31.59 -3.00 -0.11
N LEU A 8 -30.52 -2.23 -0.37
CA LEU A 8 -30.60 -0.77 -0.46
C LEU A 8 -31.24 -0.28 -1.76
N MET A 9 -30.96 -0.92 -2.89
CA MET A 9 -31.49 -0.48 -4.20
C MET A 9 -32.64 -1.35 -4.72
N GLY A 10 -32.84 -2.55 -4.14
CA GLY A 10 -33.87 -3.50 -4.58
C GLY A 10 -33.51 -4.24 -5.87
N ILE A 11 -32.22 -4.25 -6.24
CA ILE A 11 -31.72 -4.94 -7.44
C ILE A 11 -31.06 -6.25 -6.99
N PRO A 12 -31.48 -7.42 -7.50
CA PRO A 12 -30.85 -8.70 -7.17
C PRO A 12 -29.40 -8.74 -7.69
N ARG A 13 -28.57 -9.62 -7.12
CA ARG A 13 -27.13 -9.67 -7.42
C ARG A 13 -26.85 -10.10 -8.86
N GLU A 14 -27.75 -10.88 -9.42
CA GLU A 14 -27.69 -11.44 -10.77
C GLU A 14 -28.43 -10.56 -11.80
N ALA A 15 -29.00 -9.43 -11.37
CA ALA A 15 -29.72 -8.54 -12.27
C ALA A 15 -28.77 -7.93 -13.30
N LYS A 16 -29.24 -7.86 -14.55
CA LYS A 16 -28.55 -7.12 -15.59
C LYS A 16 -28.83 -5.63 -15.45
N VAL A 17 -27.96 -4.81 -16.04
CA VAL A 17 -28.18 -3.36 -16.12
C VAL A 17 -29.50 -3.04 -16.83
N SER A 18 -29.90 -3.85 -17.81
CA SER A 18 -31.20 -3.76 -18.48
C SER A 18 -32.39 -3.95 -17.54
N ASP A 19 -32.26 -4.78 -16.51
CA ASP A 19 -33.36 -5.11 -15.60
C ASP A 19 -33.62 -3.97 -14.60
N ALA A 20 -32.63 -3.09 -14.40
CA ALA A 20 -32.75 -1.87 -13.62
C ALA A 20 -33.44 -0.72 -14.39
N LEU A 21 -33.83 -0.95 -15.66
CA LEU A 21 -34.50 0.02 -16.51
C LEU A 21 -35.96 -0.38 -16.73
N ARG A 22 -36.88 0.58 -16.60
CA ARG A 22 -38.30 0.40 -16.97
C ARG A 22 -38.72 1.53 -17.89
N GLY A 23 -39.04 1.22 -19.14
CA GLY A 23 -39.51 2.22 -20.11
C GLY A 23 -38.54 3.39 -20.30
N ASN A 24 -37.26 3.08 -20.55
CA ASN A 24 -36.19 4.06 -20.78
C ASN A 24 -35.89 4.99 -19.57
N LYS A 25 -36.18 4.55 -18.35
CA LYS A 25 -35.86 5.27 -17.11
C LYS A 25 -35.27 4.32 -16.08
N TRP A 26 -34.27 4.79 -15.34
CA TRP A 26 -33.70 4.06 -14.20
C TRP A 26 -34.70 4.00 -13.04
N VAL A 27 -35.02 2.79 -12.59
CA VAL A 27 -35.93 2.58 -11.46
C VAL A 27 -35.14 2.00 -10.29
N PHE A 28 -34.96 2.82 -9.25
CA PHE A 28 -34.32 2.41 -7.99
C PHE A 28 -35.32 2.56 -6.84
N ARG A 29 -35.22 1.70 -5.81
CA ARG A 29 -35.91 1.96 -4.54
C ARG A 29 -35.42 3.28 -3.96
N ARG A 30 -36.35 4.12 -3.49
CA ARG A 30 -36.01 5.34 -2.75
C ARG A 30 -35.30 4.94 -1.46
N SER A 31 -34.05 5.37 -1.32
CA SER A 31 -33.23 5.12 -0.12
C SER A 31 -32.91 6.43 0.58
N ARG A 32 -32.94 6.47 1.91
CA ARG A 32 -32.51 7.66 2.68
C ARG A 32 -30.98 7.80 2.75
N ASN A 33 -30.24 6.83 2.22
CA ASN A 33 -28.78 6.85 2.20
C ASN A 33 -28.27 7.84 1.13
N CYS A 34 -27.48 8.82 1.54
CA CYS A 34 -26.93 9.85 0.65
C CYS A 34 -26.08 9.28 -0.50
N GLY A 35 -25.30 8.21 -0.25
CA GLY A 35 -24.49 7.57 -1.28
C GLY A 35 -25.34 6.93 -2.39
N VAL A 36 -26.47 6.32 -2.02
CA VAL A 36 -27.43 5.75 -2.99
C VAL A 36 -28.10 6.86 -3.80
N GLN A 37 -28.44 7.98 -3.15
CA GLN A 37 -29.03 9.14 -3.82
C GLN A 37 -28.07 9.73 -4.86
N ILE A 38 -26.81 9.96 -4.51
CA ILE A 38 -25.78 10.46 -5.43
C ILE A 38 -25.63 9.53 -6.63
N ILE A 39 -25.49 8.22 -6.40
CA ILE A 39 -25.39 7.23 -7.47
C ILE A 39 -26.63 7.29 -8.39
N SER A 40 -27.83 7.37 -7.80
CA SER A 40 -29.07 7.44 -8.57
C SER A 40 -29.17 8.70 -9.43
N THR A 41 -28.67 9.84 -8.93
CA THR A 41 -28.61 11.10 -9.67
C THR A 41 -27.61 11.01 -10.82
N CYS A 42 -26.41 10.49 -10.57
CA CYS A 42 -25.39 10.29 -11.61
C CYS A 42 -25.86 9.31 -12.70
N LEU A 43 -26.53 8.22 -12.34
CA LEU A 43 -27.06 7.26 -13.31
C LEU A 43 -28.15 7.87 -14.20
N ARG A 44 -28.98 8.77 -13.65
CA ARG A 44 -29.98 9.51 -14.45
C ARG A 44 -29.35 10.49 -15.44
N THR A 45 -28.14 10.99 -15.18
CA THR A 45 -27.40 11.85 -16.11
C THR A 45 -26.60 11.08 -17.16
N LEU A 46 -26.39 9.78 -16.96
CA LEU A 46 -25.67 8.92 -17.90
C LEU A 46 -26.58 8.50 -19.07
N ALA A 47 -25.99 8.40 -20.26
CA ALA A 47 -26.68 7.90 -21.44
C ALA A 47 -27.17 6.46 -21.19
N LEU A 48 -28.41 6.18 -21.60
CA LEU A 48 -29.02 4.88 -21.39
C LEU A 48 -28.35 3.82 -22.25
N PRO A 49 -28.24 2.57 -21.77
CA PRO A 49 -27.79 1.45 -22.59
C PRO A 49 -28.68 1.32 -23.82
N ASN A 50 -28.10 1.57 -24.99
CA ASN A 50 -28.80 1.44 -26.27
C ASN A 50 -28.65 0.01 -26.77
N ALA A 51 -29.75 -0.66 -27.12
CA ALA A 51 -29.74 -2.00 -27.72
C ALA A 51 -28.95 -2.05 -29.05
N MET A 52 -28.77 -0.91 -29.72
CA MET A 52 -27.96 -0.78 -30.94
C MET A 52 -26.46 -0.60 -30.68
N ALA A 53 -26.01 -0.45 -29.43
CA ALA A 53 -24.60 -0.21 -29.09
C ALA A 53 -23.69 -1.44 -29.23
N GLY A 54 -24.25 -2.59 -29.61
CA GLY A 54 -23.52 -3.85 -29.81
C GLY A 54 -23.39 -4.67 -28.52
N LYS A 55 -22.55 -5.72 -28.57
CA LYS A 55 -22.30 -6.61 -27.43
C LYS A 55 -21.36 -5.95 -26.40
N ASP A 56 -21.62 -6.19 -25.12
CA ASP A 56 -20.75 -5.74 -24.04
C ASP A 56 -19.32 -6.26 -24.22
N LYS A 57 -18.34 -5.37 -24.01
CA LYS A 57 -16.91 -5.70 -24.05
C LYS A 57 -16.30 -5.48 -22.67
N VAL A 58 -15.58 -6.49 -22.18
CA VAL A 58 -14.83 -6.39 -20.92
C VAL A 58 -13.50 -5.71 -21.20
N LEU A 59 -13.34 -4.49 -20.71
CA LEU A 59 -12.11 -3.70 -20.87
C LEU A 59 -11.37 -3.58 -19.54
N TRP A 60 -10.05 -3.68 -19.60
CA TRP A 60 -9.17 -3.44 -18.46
C TRP A 60 -8.86 -1.96 -18.34
N LYS A 61 -9.10 -1.39 -17.15
CA LYS A 61 -8.68 -0.02 -16.83
C LYS A 61 -7.15 0.08 -16.88
N GLN A 62 -6.66 1.06 -17.62
CA GLN A 62 -5.25 1.38 -17.78
C GLN A 62 -4.93 2.76 -17.17
N LYS A 63 -3.71 3.25 -17.39
CA LYS A 63 -3.26 4.56 -16.93
C LYS A 63 -4.07 5.69 -17.63
N ASN A 64 -4.22 6.83 -16.97
CA ASN A 64 -4.91 8.02 -17.50
C ASN A 64 -6.39 7.79 -17.86
N ASP A 65 -7.09 6.94 -17.09
CA ASP A 65 -8.52 6.65 -17.30
C ASP A 65 -8.87 6.04 -18.67
N THR A 66 -7.86 5.44 -19.34
CA THR A 66 -8.06 4.71 -20.59
C THR A 66 -8.43 3.26 -20.32
N TYR A 67 -9.09 2.62 -21.29
CA TYR A 67 -9.55 1.24 -21.21
C TYR A 67 -9.03 0.45 -22.42
N GLY A 68 -8.67 -0.82 -22.24
CA GLY A 68 -8.24 -1.64 -23.36
C GLY A 68 -8.45 -3.14 -23.16
N ASP A 69 -8.42 -3.90 -24.25
CA ASP A 69 -8.75 -5.33 -24.28
C ASP A 69 -7.69 -6.24 -23.64
N LYS A 70 -6.44 -5.77 -23.50
CA LYS A 70 -5.32 -6.57 -22.99
C LYS A 70 -5.01 -6.27 -21.52
N PHE A 71 -4.93 -7.32 -20.72
CA PHE A 71 -4.43 -7.24 -19.35
C PHE A 71 -2.91 -7.05 -19.34
N SER A 72 -2.42 -6.22 -18.42
CA SER A 72 -0.98 -6.05 -18.19
C SER A 72 -0.70 -5.93 -16.70
N THR A 73 -0.04 -6.95 -16.14
CA THR A 73 0.33 -6.99 -14.71
C THR A 73 1.11 -5.75 -14.30
N LYS A 74 2.04 -5.27 -15.13
CA LYS A 74 2.83 -4.06 -14.86
C LYS A 74 1.94 -2.81 -14.74
N LYS A 75 1.01 -2.61 -15.69
CA LYS A 75 0.10 -1.45 -15.68
C LYS A 75 -0.84 -1.52 -14.47
N THR A 76 -1.44 -2.68 -14.23
CA THR A 76 -2.32 -2.93 -13.08
C THR A 76 -1.60 -2.71 -11.76
N TRP A 77 -0.37 -3.19 -11.61
CA TRP A 77 0.44 -2.98 -10.42
C TRP A 77 0.69 -1.48 -10.14
N HIS A 78 0.99 -0.71 -11.18
CA HIS A 78 1.18 0.73 -11.05
C HIS A 78 -0.11 1.49 -10.72
N LEU A 79 -1.29 0.97 -11.10
CA LEU A 79 -2.58 1.56 -10.78
C LEU A 79 -3.02 1.29 -9.34
N ILE A 80 -2.79 0.08 -8.83
CA ILE A 80 -3.22 -0.32 -7.48
C ILE A 80 -2.27 0.21 -6.41
N ARG A 81 -0.97 0.32 -6.70
CA ARG A 81 0.01 0.75 -5.70
C ARG A 81 -0.07 2.26 -5.43
N ALA A 82 0.01 2.64 -4.16
CA ALA A 82 0.34 4.01 -3.79
C ALA A 82 1.84 4.25 -4.03
N LYS A 83 2.20 5.16 -4.95
CA LYS A 83 3.61 5.49 -5.22
C LYS A 83 4.10 6.48 -4.16
N ALA A 84 4.95 6.00 -3.25
CA ALA A 84 5.68 6.87 -2.32
C ALA A 84 6.75 7.69 -3.06
N PRO A 85 7.15 8.87 -2.54
CA PRO A 85 8.27 9.62 -3.08
C PRO A 85 9.55 8.76 -3.02
N ILE A 86 10.41 8.96 -4.02
CA ILE A 86 11.74 8.33 -4.03
C ILE A 86 12.56 9.02 -2.96
N VAL A 87 13.21 8.23 -2.10
CA VAL A 87 14.10 8.73 -1.05
C VAL A 87 15.54 8.71 -1.56
N GLU A 88 16.29 9.79 -1.29
CA GLU A 88 17.68 9.92 -1.76
C GLU A 88 18.58 8.79 -1.26
N TRP A 89 18.38 8.34 -0.02
CA TRP A 89 19.15 7.26 0.60
C TRP A 89 18.89 5.87 -0.01
N HIS A 90 17.94 5.71 -0.96
CA HIS A 90 17.69 4.40 -1.57
C HIS A 90 18.93 3.86 -2.29
N ARG A 91 19.77 4.73 -2.88
CA ARG A 91 20.99 4.32 -3.60
C ARG A 91 22.02 3.68 -2.67
N LEU A 92 22.09 4.12 -1.42
CA LEU A 92 23.01 3.58 -0.41
C LEU A 92 22.65 2.15 0.00
N LEU A 93 21.38 1.77 -0.16
CA LEU A 93 20.89 0.45 0.24
C LEU A 93 20.83 -0.54 -0.92
N TRP A 94 20.48 -0.06 -2.12
CA TRP A 94 20.13 -0.91 -3.26
C TRP A 94 21.21 -0.86 -4.35
N PHE A 95 22.49 -0.97 -3.98
CA PHE A 95 23.59 -1.14 -4.94
C PHE A 95 23.85 -2.64 -5.22
N SER A 96 24.49 -2.95 -6.35
CA SER A 96 24.65 -4.31 -6.87
C SER A 96 25.46 -5.23 -5.96
N GLN A 97 26.50 -4.70 -5.31
CA GLN A 97 27.38 -5.43 -4.41
C GLN A 97 26.87 -5.50 -2.96
N ALA A 98 25.67 -4.97 -2.67
CA ALA A 98 25.14 -4.96 -1.33
C ALA A 98 24.72 -6.36 -0.88
N ILE A 99 25.24 -6.80 0.28
CA ILE A 99 24.83 -8.06 0.90
C ILE A 99 23.31 -8.01 1.15
N PRO A 100 22.51 -8.94 0.57
CA PRO A 100 21.06 -8.87 0.61
C PRO A 100 20.45 -8.78 2.01
N ARG A 101 21.07 -9.47 2.98
CA ARG A 101 20.67 -9.42 4.39
C ARG A 101 20.90 -8.03 4.99
N GLN A 102 22.07 -7.45 4.77
CA GLN A 102 22.45 -6.17 5.38
C GLN A 102 21.59 -5.03 4.82
N ARG A 103 21.40 -4.94 3.50
CA ARG A 103 20.53 -3.91 2.91
C ARG A 103 19.09 -3.97 3.42
N PHE A 104 18.57 -5.17 3.69
CA PHE A 104 17.22 -5.34 4.22
C PHE A 104 17.12 -4.85 5.67
N ILE A 105 18.10 -5.19 6.51
CA ILE A 105 18.16 -4.73 7.90
C ILE A 105 18.32 -3.20 7.93
N THR A 106 19.22 -2.63 7.13
CA THR A 106 19.44 -1.17 7.07
C THR A 106 18.23 -0.44 6.50
N TRP A 107 17.51 -1.03 5.53
CA TRP A 107 16.23 -0.50 5.05
C TRP A 107 15.17 -0.46 6.15
N LEU A 108 15.04 -1.53 6.95
CA LEU A 108 14.15 -1.55 8.10
C LEU A 108 14.56 -0.53 9.16
N ALA A 109 15.86 -0.41 9.44
CA ALA A 109 16.42 0.56 10.38
C ALA A 109 16.09 2.00 9.96
N SER A 110 16.31 2.33 8.68
CA SER A 110 16.05 3.65 8.11
C SER A 110 14.57 4.06 8.20
N ARG A 111 13.66 3.07 8.18
CA ARG A 111 12.22 3.32 8.33
C ARG A 111 11.71 3.21 9.77
N ASN A 112 12.58 3.06 10.78
CA ASN A 112 12.18 2.76 12.15
C ASN A 112 11.24 1.55 12.24
N LYS A 113 11.50 0.54 11.42
CA LYS A 113 10.69 -0.69 11.33
C LYS A 113 11.36 -1.93 11.92
N LEU A 114 12.51 -1.77 12.56
CA LEU A 114 13.09 -2.83 13.37
C LEU A 114 12.20 -3.16 14.56
N SER A 115 12.26 -4.40 15.02
CA SER A 115 11.60 -4.84 16.25
C SER A 115 12.45 -4.43 17.45
N THR A 116 12.51 -3.13 17.74
CA THR A 116 13.18 -2.60 18.93
C THR A 116 12.21 -2.59 20.11
N GLY A 117 12.72 -2.60 21.34
CA GLY A 117 11.91 -2.51 22.57
C GLY A 117 10.90 -1.36 22.55
N ALA A 118 11.26 -0.19 22.01
CA ALA A 118 10.34 0.94 21.85
C ALA A 118 9.09 0.63 21.00
N ARG A 119 9.22 -0.25 19.99
CA ARG A 119 8.10 -0.66 19.13
C ARG A 119 7.32 -1.80 19.75
N MET A 120 8.01 -2.75 20.37
CA MET A 120 7.37 -3.84 21.10
C MET A 120 6.53 -3.34 22.28
N ARG A 121 6.89 -2.19 22.88
CA ARG A 121 6.09 -1.52 23.90
C ARG A 121 4.69 -1.12 23.43
N GLN A 122 4.53 -0.77 22.14
CA GLN A 122 3.21 -0.50 21.57
C GLN A 122 2.32 -1.75 21.54
N TRP A 123 2.92 -2.94 21.63
CA TRP A 123 2.23 -4.22 21.74
C TRP A 123 2.19 -4.75 23.19
N GLY A 124 2.55 -3.92 24.17
CA GLY A 124 2.55 -4.28 25.60
C GLY A 124 3.74 -5.12 26.06
N ILE A 125 4.74 -5.34 25.20
CA ILE A 125 5.93 -6.12 25.55
C ILE A 125 7.08 -5.15 25.85
N THR A 126 7.51 -5.10 27.11
CA THR A 126 8.68 -4.30 27.50
C THR A 126 9.93 -5.15 27.28
N GLN A 127 10.86 -4.67 26.48
CA GLN A 127 12.16 -5.31 26.25
C GLN A 127 13.25 -4.27 26.50
N ALA A 128 14.19 -4.62 27.39
CA ALA A 128 15.41 -3.85 27.58
C ALA A 128 16.42 -4.21 26.49
N CYS A 129 17.40 -3.33 26.26
CA CYS A 129 18.47 -3.58 25.32
C CYS A 129 19.23 -4.86 25.72
N PRO A 130 19.31 -5.88 24.86
CA PRO A 130 19.96 -7.15 25.20
C PRO A 130 21.48 -7.02 25.39
N LEU A 131 22.07 -5.89 24.95
CA LEU A 131 23.51 -5.65 25.01
C LEU A 131 23.94 -4.93 26.29
N CYS A 132 23.17 -3.94 26.75
CA CYS A 132 23.57 -3.10 27.89
C CYS A 132 22.52 -3.00 29.00
N GLY A 133 21.35 -3.61 28.85
CA GLY A 133 20.29 -3.62 29.85
C GLY A 133 19.47 -2.34 29.96
N GLU A 134 19.69 -1.34 29.09
CA GLU A 134 18.90 -0.10 29.09
C GLU A 134 17.41 -0.38 28.80
N PRO A 135 16.46 0.06 29.66
CA PRO A 135 15.03 -0.18 29.46
C PRO A 135 14.48 0.39 28.15
N ASP A 136 15.01 1.49 27.63
CA ASP A 136 14.50 2.12 26.40
C ASP A 136 15.37 1.77 25.18
N GLU A 137 15.17 0.55 24.67
CA GLU A 137 15.79 0.13 23.42
C GLU A 137 15.16 0.83 22.22
N THR A 138 15.79 1.90 21.77
CA THR A 138 15.47 2.61 20.52
C THR A 138 16.44 2.24 19.41
N ARG A 139 16.09 2.54 18.14
CA ARG A 139 17.03 2.41 17.01
C ARG A 139 18.33 3.16 17.30
N ASP A 140 18.23 4.41 17.75
CA ASP A 140 19.39 5.27 17.93
C ASP A 140 20.25 4.77 19.10
N HIS A 141 19.62 4.21 20.13
CA HIS A 141 20.33 3.47 21.17
C HIS A 141 21.08 2.27 20.58
N LEU A 142 20.42 1.39 19.84
CA LEU A 142 21.04 0.16 19.30
C LEU A 142 22.26 0.45 18.40
N PHE A 143 22.19 1.48 17.55
CA PHE A 143 23.25 1.78 16.57
C PHE A 143 24.27 2.84 17.01
N PHE A 144 23.89 3.82 17.83
CA PHE A 144 24.70 5.02 18.07
C PHE A 144 25.00 5.33 19.53
N ALA A 145 24.17 4.88 20.48
CA ALA A 145 24.35 5.22 21.91
C ALA A 145 24.60 4.02 22.83
N CYS A 146 24.39 2.78 22.38
CA CYS A 146 24.70 1.59 23.18
C CYS A 146 26.23 1.47 23.36
N PRO A 147 26.75 1.31 24.59
CA PRO A 147 28.19 1.17 24.85
C PRO A 147 28.82 -0.02 24.09
N TYR A 148 28.07 -1.10 23.95
CA TYR A 148 28.48 -2.30 23.22
C TYR A 148 28.28 -2.16 21.70
N GLY A 149 27.26 -1.42 21.26
CA GLY A 149 27.08 -1.11 19.83
C GLY A 149 28.18 -0.19 19.30
N THR A 150 28.57 0.82 20.08
CA THR A 150 29.63 1.77 19.73
C THR A 150 31.02 1.17 19.76
N CYS A 151 31.31 0.21 20.65
CA CYS A 151 32.61 -0.47 20.66
C CYS A 151 32.81 -1.35 19.42
N TYR A 152 31.77 -2.03 18.93
CA TYR A 152 31.80 -2.78 17.67
C TYR A 152 31.99 -1.87 16.45
N ALA A 153 31.25 -0.76 16.37
CA ALA A 153 31.36 0.21 15.28
C ALA A 153 32.74 0.88 15.23
N ARG A 154 33.32 1.22 16.39
CA ARG A 154 34.69 1.75 16.49
C ARG A 154 35.76 0.71 16.15
N GLY A 155 35.53 -0.57 16.45
CA GLY A 155 36.43 -1.66 16.07
C GLY A 155 36.52 -1.83 14.56
N TYR A 156 35.37 -1.89 13.87
CA TYR A 156 35.30 -2.02 12.41
C TYR A 156 35.97 -0.85 11.66
N LEU A 157 35.73 0.39 12.10
CA LEU A 157 36.36 1.58 11.49
C LEU A 157 37.88 1.65 11.74
N ARG A 158 38.37 1.01 12.80
CA ARG A 158 39.82 0.92 13.05
C ARG A 158 40.45 -0.12 12.13
N ASP A 159 39.77 -1.24 11.92
CA ASP A 159 40.26 -2.35 11.10
C ASP A 159 40.24 -2.05 9.59
N GLU A 160 39.29 -1.23 9.13
CA GLU A 160 39.23 -0.74 7.74
C GLU A 160 40.33 0.29 7.43
N LYS A 161 40.75 1.10 8.42
CA LYS A 161 41.92 1.99 8.30
C LYS A 161 43.25 1.24 8.25
N THR A 162 43.38 0.10 8.94
CA THR A 162 44.58 -0.75 8.82
C THR A 162 44.62 -1.55 7.51
N ARG A 163 43.48 -1.77 6.86
CA ARG A 163 43.40 -2.44 5.54
C ARG A 163 43.59 -1.50 4.35
N ILE A 164 43.31 -0.21 4.51
CA ILE A 164 43.53 0.83 3.51
C ILE A 164 44.69 1.69 4.02
N GLY A 165 45.92 1.20 3.83
CA GLY A 165 47.12 1.85 4.37
C GLY A 165 47.21 3.34 4.02
N ILE A 166 46.86 4.17 5.01
CA ILE A 166 47.22 5.59 5.13
C ILE A 166 47.81 5.75 6.52
#